data_AF-A0A8J7DMU8-F1
#
_entry.id   AF-A0A8J7DMU8-F1
#
_cell.length_a   1.000
_cell.length_b   1.000
_cell.length_c   1.000
_cell.angle_alpha   90.00
_cell.angle_beta   90.00
_cell.angle_gamma   90.00
#
_symmetry.space_group_name_H-M   'P 1'
#
loop_
_entity.id
_entity.type
_entity.pdbx_description
1 polymer ?
#
loop_
_entity_poly.entity_id
_entity_poly.type
_entity_poly.pdbx_seq_one_letter_code
_entity_poly.pdbx_strand_id
1 'polypeptide(L)' 'MTTKSTVETFCLHVELLDSEPPIWRQVCLCSDSSLEALHRVLAAAMGWSGEADYVVKG' A
#
# COMPACT_ATOMS: atom_id res chain seq x y z
N MET A 1 22.61 -0.30 18.61
CA MET A 1 22.74 0.90 17.75
C MET A 1 21.33 1.23 17.29
N THR A 2 20.65 2.15 17.97
CA THR A 2 19.24 2.44 17.70
C THR A 2 19.20 3.63 16.76
N THR A 3 19.12 3.35 15.45
CA THR A 3 18.92 4.40 14.45
C THR A 3 17.54 5.00 14.69
N LYS A 4 17.51 6.26 15.13
CA LYS A 4 16.29 7.06 15.20
C LYS A 4 15.86 7.33 13.76
N SER A 5 15.17 6.37 13.17
CA SER A 5 14.65 6.44 11.80
C SER A 5 13.52 7.45 11.83
N THR A 6 13.74 8.62 11.23
CA THR A 6 12.71 9.64 11.04
C THR A 6 11.57 8.96 10.28
N VAL A 7 10.41 8.82 10.92
CA VAL A 7 9.26 8.17 10.27
C VAL A 7 8.73 9.14 9.22
N GLU A 8 9.13 8.95 7.97
CA GLU A 8 8.61 9.72 6.85
C GLU A 8 7.26 9.14 6.42
N THR A 9 6.41 9.94 5.79
CA THR A 9 5.12 9.48 5.26
C THR A 9 5.22 9.41 3.75
N PHE A 10 5.09 8.20 3.20
CA PHE A 10 5.01 7.97 1.76
C PHE A 10 3.57 8.02 1.29
N CYS A 11 3.30 8.85 0.27
CA CYS A 11 2.03 8.89 -0.43
C CYS A 11 2.16 8.05 -1.70
N LEU A 12 1.49 6.89 -1.74
CA LEU A 12 1.43 6.05 -2.92
C LEU A 12 0.15 6.32 -3.71
N HIS A 13 0.32 6.41 -5.02
CA HIS A 13 -0.78 6.38 -5.97
C HIS A 13 -0.97 4.93 -6.44
N VAL A 14 -2.17 4.39 -6.22
CA VAL A 14 -2.51 3.00 -6.52
C VAL A 14 -3.63 3.00 -7.53
N GLU A 15 -3.40 2.40 -8.68
CA GLU A 15 -4.38 2.28 -9.75
C GLU A 15 -4.73 0.81 -9.99
N LEU A 16 -6.01 0.53 -10.22
CA LEU A 16 -6.46 -0.78 -10.63
C LEU A 16 -6.20 -0.95 -12.13
N LEU A 17 -5.30 -1.87 -12.46
CA LEU A 17 -5.10 -2.29 -13.84
C LEU A 17 -6.39 -2.92 -14.38
N ASP A 18 -6.66 -2.70 -15.67
CA ASP A 18 -7.80 -3.31 -16.37
C ASP A 18 -9.19 -2.82 -15.91
N SER A 19 -9.30 -1.57 -15.43
CA SER A 19 -10.57 -0.93 -15.07
C SER A 19 -10.92 0.23 -15.98
N GLU A 20 -12.14 0.21 -16.54
CA GLU A 20 -12.73 1.32 -17.29
C GLU A 20 -14.09 1.71 -16.67
N PRO A 21 -14.22 2.89 -16.02
CA PRO A 21 -13.20 3.94 -15.86
C PRO A 21 -12.05 3.54 -14.92
N PRO A 22 -10.89 4.21 -15.00
CA PRO A 22 -9.75 3.93 -14.13
C PRO A 22 -10.11 4.16 -12.67
N ILE A 23 -9.95 3.11 -11.86
CA ILE A 23 -10.17 3.17 -10.41
C ILE A 23 -8.80 3.38 -9.76
N TRP A 24 -8.65 4.49 -9.05
CA TRP A 24 -7.43 4.79 -8.30
C TRP A 24 -7.73 5.25 -6.87
N ARG A 25 -6.73 5.07 -6.00
CA ARG A 25 -6.72 5.48 -4.59
C ARG A 25 -5.36 6.01 -4.21
N GLN A 26 -5.34 7.07 -3.42
CA GLN A 26 -4.13 7.58 -2.79
C GLN A 26 -4.05 7.03 -1.36
N VAL A 27 -2.89 6.50 -0.98
CA VAL A 27 -2.67 5.89 0.33
C VAL A 27 -1.41 6.47 0.96
N CYS A 28 -1.53 6.92 2.21
CA CYS A 28 -0.40 7.45 2.98
C CYS A 28 0.03 6.42 4.02
N LEU A 29 1.32 6.08 4.05
CA LEU A 29 1.89 5.14 5.01
C LEU A 29 3.23 5.62 5.54
N CYS A 30 3.52 5.22 6.76
CA CYS A 30 4.79 5.50 7.42
C CYS A 30 5.90 4.64 6.81
N SER A 31 7.11 5.19 6.66
CA SER A 31 8.28 4.51 6.12
C SER A 31 8.74 3.30 6.92
N ASP A 32 8.34 3.19 8.19
CA ASP A 32 8.61 2.03 9.04
C ASP A 32 7.56 0.92 8.90
N SER A 33 6.53 1.12 8.07
CA SER A 33 5.47 0.13 7.86
C SER A 33 6.01 -1.11 7.15
N SER A 34 5.65 -2.29 7.65
CA SER A 34 5.99 -3.55 7.00
C SER A 34 5.21 -3.73 5.69
N LEU A 35 5.73 -4.57 4.79
CA LEU A 35 5.06 -4.90 3.53
C LEU A 35 3.68 -5.55 3.76
N GLU A 36 3.52 -6.32 4.83
CA GLU A 36 2.23 -6.88 5.26
C GLU A 36 1.23 -5.76 5.65
N ALA A 37 1.69 -4.75 6.39
CA ALA A 37 0.87 -3.60 6.73
C ALA A 37 0.47 -2.81 5.47
N LEU A 38 1.40 -2.58 4.55
CA LEU A 38 1.11 -1.98 3.25
C LEU A 38 0.03 -2.79 2.50
N HIS A 39 0.19 -4.10 2.39
CA HIS A 39 -0.77 -4.95 1.69
C HIS A 39 -2.18 -4.84 2.30
N ARG A 40 -2.29 -4.87 3.63
CA ARG A 40 -3.58 -4.69 4.32
C ARG A 40 -4.21 -3.33 4.04
N VAL A 41 -3.41 -2.27 4.05
CA VAL A 41 -3.92 -0.91 3.77
C VAL A 41 -4.39 -0.80 2.31
N LEU A 42 -3.64 -1.36 1.36
CA LEU A 42 -4.04 -1.40 -0.05
C LEU A 42 -5.34 -2.18 -0.24
N ALA A 43 -5.44 -3.38 0.33
CA ALA A 43 -6.64 -4.20 0.27
C ALA A 43 -7.86 -3.45 0.85
N ALA A 44 -7.71 -2.84 2.03
CA ALA A 44 -8.76 -2.06 2.65
C ALA A 44 -9.16 -0.83 1.80
N ALA A 45 -8.20 -0.11 1.22
CA ALA A 45 -8.45 1.07 0.38
C ALA A 45 -9.23 0.72 -0.90
N MET A 46 -9.03 -0.49 -1.43
CA MET A 46 -9.74 -1.01 -2.59
C MET A 46 -11.07 -1.71 -2.23
N GLY A 47 -11.39 -1.85 -0.93
CA GLY A 47 -12.58 -2.56 -0.46
C GLY A 47 -12.46 -4.09 -0.53
N TRP A 48 -11.25 -4.61 -0.69
CA TRP A 48 -10.96 -6.04 -0.67
C TRP A 48 -10.90 -6.53 0.78
N SER A 49 -11.64 -7.59 1.07
CA SER A 49 -11.79 -8.15 2.43
C SER A 49 -11.03 -9.46 2.63
N GLY A 50 -9.94 -9.71 1.89
CA GLY A 50 -9.30 -11.03 1.86
C GLY A 50 -7.77 -11.03 1.84
N GLU A 51 -7.20 -12.18 2.19
CA GLU A 51 -5.80 -12.57 1.94
C GLU A 51 -5.61 -12.82 0.44
N ALA A 52 -5.49 -11.75 -0.34
CA ALA A 52 -5.10 -11.90 -1.74
C ALA A 52 -3.61 -12.25 -1.81
N ASP A 53 -3.27 -13.35 -2.49
CA ASP A 53 -1.88 -13.68 -2.82
C ASP A 53 -1.28 -12.51 -3.62
N TYR A 54 -0.26 -11.86 -3.07
CA TYR A 54 0.37 -10.70 -3.69
C TYR A 54 1.79 -11.04 -4.14
N VAL A 55 2.13 -10.63 -5.36
CA VAL A 55 3.49 -10.70 -5.90
C VAL A 55 3.99 -9.28 -6.11
N VAL A 56 5.02 -8.90 -5.37
CA VAL A 56 5.76 -7.66 -5.62
C VAL A 56 6.75 -7.92 -6.75
N LYS A 57 6.54 -7.29 -7.92
CA LYS A 57 7.55 -7.24 -8.98
C LYS A 57 8.35 -5.95 -8.83
N GLY A 58 9.63 -6.10 -8.47
CA GLY A 58 10.64 -5.05 -8.51
C GLY A 58 11.48 -5.13 -9.78
#